data_AF-A0A1M5P709-F1
#
_entry.id   AF-A0A1M5P709-F1
#
_cell.length_a   1.000
_cell.length_b   1.000
_cell.length_c   1.000
_cell.angle_alpha   90.00
_cell.angle_beta   90.00
_cell.angle_gamma   90.00
#
_symmetry.space_group_name_H-M   'P 1'
#
loop_
_entity.id
_entity.type
_entity.pdbx_description
1 polymer ?
#
loop_
_entity_poly.entity_id
_entity_poly.type
_entity_poly.pdbx_seq_one_letter_code
_entity_poly.pdbx_strand_id
1 'polypeptide(L)' 'MIPSKSHPSWAALVKGELKPQFKVFAGNMMLSQCSRKLKLDTSPEALRACIDEAHSFFVKYSALYAEDLNRHFR' A
#
# COMPACT_ATOMS: atom_id res chain seq x y z
N MET A 1 -14.12 1.99 2.51
CA MET A 1 -13.50 1.55 3.79
C MET A 1 -12.08 1.12 3.46
N ILE A 2 -11.13 1.18 4.40
CA ILE A 2 -9.78 0.66 4.13
C ILE A 2 -9.80 -0.87 4.28
N PRO A 3 -9.34 -1.64 3.27
CA PRO A 3 -9.31 -3.10 3.33
C PRO A 3 -8.38 -3.63 4.43
N SER A 4 -8.73 -4.77 5.03
CA SER A 4 -7.91 -5.43 6.05
C SER A 4 -6.49 -5.71 5.55
N LYS A 5 -5.49 -5.60 6.44
CA LYS A 5 -4.06 -5.89 6.18
C LYS A 5 -3.81 -7.28 5.58
N SER A 6 -4.68 -8.25 5.87
CA SER A 6 -4.59 -9.62 5.37
C SER A 6 -4.96 -9.77 3.89
N HIS A 7 -5.46 -8.71 3.23
CA HIS A 7 -5.84 -8.79 1.83
C HIS A 7 -4.60 -8.95 0.92
N PRO A 8 -4.58 -9.93 -0.01
CA PRO A 8 -3.42 -10.21 -0.86
C PRO A 8 -3.00 -9.01 -1.72
N SER A 9 -3.96 -8.15 -2.10
CA SER A 9 -3.67 -6.92 -2.86
C SER A 9 -2.75 -5.94 -2.13
N TRP A 10 -2.63 -6.00 -0.80
CA TRP A 10 -1.65 -5.20 -0.07
C TRP A 10 -0.22 -5.56 -0.48
N ALA A 11 0.07 -6.86 -0.59
CA ALA A 11 1.38 -7.34 -1.02
C ALA A 11 1.68 -6.86 -2.45
N ALA A 12 0.71 -6.95 -3.37
CA ALA A 12 0.84 -6.45 -4.73
C ALA A 12 1.05 -4.92 -4.78
N LEU A 13 0.36 -4.16 -3.92
CA LEU A 13 0.52 -2.70 -3.78
C LEU A 13 1.94 -2.33 -3.36
N VAL A 14 2.41 -2.91 -2.24
CA VAL A 14 3.70 -2.51 -1.64
C VAL A 14 4.88 -3.02 -2.46
N LYS A 15 4.73 -4.14 -3.18
CA LYS A 15 5.73 -4.62 -4.15
C LYS A 15 5.79 -3.73 -5.39
N GLY A 16 4.74 -2.96 -5.68
CA GLY A 16 4.61 -2.14 -6.88
C GLY A 16 4.14 -2.92 -8.12
N GLU A 17 3.57 -4.12 -7.91
CA GLU A 17 2.87 -4.90 -8.94
C GLU A 17 1.55 -4.22 -9.32
N LEU A 18 0.86 -3.66 -8.31
CA LEU A 18 -0.26 -2.77 -8.52
C LEU A 18 0.22 -1.32 -8.46
N LYS A 19 -0.03 -0.56 -9.54
CA LYS A 19 0.26 0.88 -9.61
C LYS A 19 -1.06 1.66 -9.57
N PRO A 20 -1.66 1.84 -8.39
CA PRO A 20 -2.84 2.67 -8.25
C PRO A 20 -2.47 4.10 -8.63
N GLN A 21 -3.28 4.77 -9.44
CA GLN A 21 -3.13 6.21 -9.67
C GLN A 21 -3.97 6.94 -8.62
N PHE A 22 -3.43 7.07 -7.42
CA PHE A 22 -4.11 7.86 -6.40
C PHE A 22 -4.19 9.33 -6.81
N LYS A 23 -5.31 9.97 -6.50
CA LYS A 23 -5.50 11.41 -6.71
C LYS A 23 -4.45 12.25 -5.96
N VAL A 24 -3.96 11.74 -4.83
CA VAL A 24 -2.94 12.40 -3.99
C VAL A 24 -1.61 11.65 -4.07
N PHE A 25 -0.58 12.34 -4.56
CA PHE A 25 0.75 11.78 -4.85
C PHE A 25 1.45 11.13 -3.65
N ALA A 26 1.17 11.59 -2.42
CA ALA A 26 1.79 11.05 -1.21
C ALA A 26 1.60 9.53 -1.04
N GLY A 27 0.45 9.00 -1.46
CA GLY A 27 0.19 7.55 -1.44
C GLY A 27 1.08 6.78 -2.42
N ASN A 28 1.24 7.31 -3.64
CA ASN A 28 2.14 6.73 -4.65
C ASN A 28 3.60 6.77 -4.19
N MET A 29 4.00 7.85 -3.51
CA MET A 29 5.35 8.02 -2.99
C MET A 29 5.67 7.01 -1.88
N MET A 30 4.75 6.82 -0.93
CA MET A 30 4.89 5.85 0.15
C MET A 30 4.96 4.40 -0.37
N LEU A 31 4.12 4.04 -1.35
CA LEU A 31 4.21 2.71 -1.98
C LEU A 31 5.50 2.53 -2.77
N SER A 32 5.97 3.57 -3.44
CA SER A 32 7.25 3.54 -4.15
C SER A 32 8.42 3.33 -3.18
N GLN A 33 8.36 3.91 -1.98
CA GLN A 33 9.35 3.70 -0.92
C GLN A 33 9.33 2.24 -0.45
N CYS A 34 8.15 1.68 -0.19
CA CYS A 34 7.99 0.27 0.18
C CYS A 34 8.53 -0.66 -0.90
N SER A 35 8.20 -0.42 -2.18
CA SER A 35 8.68 -1.24 -3.30
C SER A 35 10.20 -1.20 -3.41
N ARG A 36 10.83 -0.03 -3.23
CA ARG A 36 12.29 0.08 -3.21
C ARG A 36 12.91 -0.69 -2.04
N LYS A 37 12.30 -0.61 -0.85
CA LYS A 37 12.75 -1.36 0.33
C LYS A 37 12.66 -2.87 0.09
N LEU A 38 11.57 -3.34 -0.50
CA LEU A 38 11.35 -4.76 -0.81
C LEU A 38 12.25 -5.30 -1.94
N LYS A 39 12.74 -4.42 -2.82
CA LYS A 39 13.77 -4.79 -3.80
C LYS A 39 15.14 -5.04 -3.17
N LEU A 40 15.43 -4.37 -2.06
CA LEU A 40 16.68 -4.54 -1.31
C LEU A 40 16.57 -5.67 -0.28
N ASP A 41 15.38 -5.85 0.29
CA ASP A 41 15.10 -6.82 1.33
C ASP A 41 13.77 -7.55 1.02
N THR A 42 13.88 -8.76 0.48
CA THR A 42 12.73 -9.60 0.11
C THR A 42 12.21 -10.46 1.26
N SER A 43 12.67 -10.21 2.49
CA SER A 43 12.24 -10.97 3.66
C SER A 43 10.73 -10.80 3.92
N PRO A 44 10.06 -11.85 4.44
CA PRO A 44 8.68 -11.77 4.87
C PRO A 44 8.44 -10.66 5.91
N GLU A 45 9.43 -10.38 6.75
CA GLU A 45 9.42 -9.35 7.78
C GLU A 45 9.35 -7.95 7.16
N ALA A 46 10.19 -7.68 6.15
CA ALA A 46 10.17 -6.41 5.42
C ALA A 46 8.83 -6.20 4.70
N LEU A 47 8.28 -7.25 4.10
CA LEU A 47 6.96 -7.20 3.47
C LEU A 47 5.86 -6.84 4.47
N ARG A 48 5.84 -7.50 5.63
CA ARG A 48 4.84 -7.24 6.66
C ARG A 48 4.95 -5.81 7.21
N ALA A 49 6.17 -5.34 7.45
CA ALA A 49 6.42 -3.95 7.87
C ALA A 49 5.92 -2.93 6.84
N CYS A 50 6.15 -3.16 5.55
CA CYS A 50 5.65 -2.27 4.48
C CYS A 50 4.11 -2.27 4.41
N ILE A 51 3.47 -3.44 4.56
CA ILE A 51 2.00 -3.53 4.61
C ILE A 51 1.45 -2.77 5.82
N ASP A 52 2.09 -2.91 6.98
CA ASP A 52 1.70 -2.19 8.19
C ASP A 52 1.82 -0.68 8.07
N GLU A 53 2.93 -0.18 7.51
CA GLU A 53 3.13 1.24 7.20
C GLU A 53 2.09 1.75 6.22
N ALA A 54 1.90 1.03 5.11
CA ALA A 54 0.97 1.43 4.07
C ALA A 54 -0.46 1.49 4.60
N HIS A 55 -0.92 0.43 5.26
CA HIS A 55 -2.24 0.39 5.86
C HIS A 55 -2.43 1.51 6.89
N SER A 56 -1.46 1.75 7.78
CA SER A 56 -1.54 2.81 8.79
C SER A 56 -1.64 4.21 8.16
N PHE A 57 -0.87 4.45 7.09
CA PHE A 57 -0.96 5.68 6.32
C PHE A 57 -2.36 5.85 5.69
N PHE A 58 -2.86 4.83 5.01
CA PHE A 58 -4.16 4.91 4.35
C PHE A 58 -5.34 4.97 5.32
N VAL A 59 -5.24 4.37 6.51
CA VAL A 59 -6.21 4.56 7.59
C VAL A 59 -6.21 6.00 8.08
N LYS A 60 -5.02 6.57 8.33
CA LYS A 60 -4.87 7.97 8.77
C LYS A 60 -5.47 8.96 7.77
N TYR A 61 -5.32 8.68 6.48
CA TYR A 61 -5.84 9.52 5.38
C TYR A 61 -7.05 8.89 4.68
N SER A 62 -7.85 8.10 5.40
CA SER A 62 -8.92 7.30 4.81
C SER A 62 -9.95 8.14 4.05
N ALA A 63 -10.25 9.35 4.49
CA ALA A 63 -11.13 10.27 3.77
C ALA A 63 -10.65 10.62 2.35
N LEU A 64 -9.34 10.58 2.10
CA LEU A 64 -8.74 10.90 0.80
C LEU A 64 -8.56 9.67 -0.09
N TYR A 65 -8.30 8.50 0.51
CA TYR A 65 -7.86 7.31 -0.22
C TYR A 65 -8.88 6.17 -0.22
N ALA A 66 -9.92 6.19 0.62
CA ALA A 66 -10.85 5.06 0.74
C ALA A 66 -11.59 4.76 -0.56
N GLU A 67 -11.92 5.77 -1.36
CA GLU A 67 -12.60 5.57 -2.64
C GLU A 67 -11.64 4.94 -3.67
N ASP A 68 -10.44 5.49 -3.82
CA ASP A 68 -9.43 4.97 -4.74
C ASP A 68 -8.99 3.54 -4.35
N LEU A 69 -8.73 3.29 -3.05
CA LEU A 69 -8.37 1.95 -2.56
C LEU A 69 -9.48 0.93 -2.82
N ASN A 70 -10.74 1.29 -2.57
CA ASN A 70 -11.87 0.40 -2.84
C ASN A 70 -11.97 0.00 -4.33
N ARG A 71 -11.56 0.87 -5.27
CA ARG A 71 -11.54 0.53 -6.70
C ARG A 71 -10.48 -0.51 -7.04
N HIS A 72 -9.40 -0.57 -6.25
CA HIS A 72 -8.25 -1.44 -6.49
C HIS A 72 -8.28 -2.77 -5.70
N PHE A 73 -9.08 -2.84 -4.63
CA PHE A 73 -9.22 -4.01 -3.76
C PHE A 73 -10.53 -4.78 -3.99
N ARG A 74 -11.00 -4.85 -5.24
CA ARG A 74 -12.17 -5.67 -5.61
C ARG A 74 -11.88 -7.17 -5.56
#